data_AF-U5CM75-F1
#
_entry.id   AF-U5CM75-F1
#
_cell.length_a   1.000
_cell.length_b   1.000
_cell.length_c   1.000
_cell.angle_alpha   90.00
_cell.angle_beta   90.00
_cell.angle_gamma   90.00
#
_symmetry.space_group_name_H-M   'P 1'
#
loop_
_entity.id
_entity.type
_entity.pdbx_description
1 polymer ?
#
loop_
_entity_poly.entity_id
_entity_poly.type
_entity_poly.pdbx_seq_one_letter_code
_entity_poly.pdbx_strand_id
1 'polypeptide(L)'
;MNIYDKINAVINCDDLLTWGELLIDFAESALKEKNRAKIVKFFYQQLQYFGLLDYVFDSIINKNDSQYLIYEGIDAVRKYVALTIPKQDTPVKTLKSIKTYGNQILSDFKKPVGKRITKEKIEEIMHYLDEKFSFSKKVFADRKPMFILLNYSHRKYNSECLVMPYGKEIIQHFFLYNMKSNLEDTPAPEAVFFHELGHALHARYTENVKVVPEEIILFLKELCMPKIDLLEPEQQREVFADILSIGKMYDSPFSEYDPFVKIREDDKKVFRMLVEKILDSI
;
A
#
# COMPACT_ATOMS: atom_id res chain seq x y z
N MET A 1 -26.77 -19.68 13.42
CA MET A 1 -26.64 -18.48 12.57
C MET A 1 -26.61 -18.93 11.11
N ASN A 2 -27.47 -18.36 10.25
CA ASN A 2 -27.49 -18.72 8.82
C ASN A 2 -26.16 -18.28 8.17
N ILE A 3 -25.76 -18.91 7.06
CA ILE A 3 -24.54 -18.54 6.33
C ILE A 3 -24.56 -17.08 5.86
N TYR A 4 -25.72 -16.52 5.52
CA TYR A 4 -25.83 -15.11 5.13
C TYR A 4 -25.64 -14.15 6.31
N ASP A 5 -26.07 -14.54 7.52
CA ASP A 5 -25.79 -13.78 8.74
C ASP A 5 -24.29 -13.78 9.04
N LYS A 6 -23.59 -14.90 8.79
CA LYS A 6 -22.11 -14.96 8.89
C LYS A 6 -21.43 -14.03 7.89
N ILE A 7 -21.92 -13.97 6.65
CA ILE A 7 -21.42 -13.01 5.66
C ILE A 7 -21.63 -11.58 6.16
N ASN A 8 -22.84 -11.24 6.64
CA ASN A 8 -23.12 -9.91 7.17
C ASN A 8 -22.25 -9.56 8.39
N ALA A 9 -21.96 -10.54 9.26
CA ALA A 9 -21.06 -10.34 10.39
C ALA A 9 -19.64 -10.01 9.92
N VAL A 10 -19.11 -10.72 8.92
CA VAL A 10 -17.81 -10.39 8.31
C VAL A 10 -17.83 -8.97 7.75
N ILE A 11 -18.79 -8.66 6.87
CA ILE A 11 -18.83 -7.38 6.13
C ILE A 11 -18.99 -6.15 7.05
N ASN A 12 -19.67 -6.31 8.18
CA ASN A 12 -19.94 -5.23 9.14
C ASN A 12 -18.96 -5.20 10.32
N CYS A 13 -18.00 -6.11 10.38
CA CYS A 13 -16.98 -6.08 11.41
C CYS A 13 -16.00 -4.92 11.15
N ASP A 14 -15.61 -4.23 12.21
CA ASP A 14 -14.71 -3.08 12.19
C ASP A 14 -13.30 -3.40 12.72
N ASP A 15 -13.11 -4.63 13.23
CA ASP A 15 -11.85 -5.09 13.76
C ASP A 15 -11.19 -6.13 12.84
N LEU A 16 -9.97 -5.85 12.37
CA LEU A 16 -9.25 -6.71 11.42
C LEU A 16 -8.95 -8.10 11.99
N LEU A 17 -8.64 -8.21 13.28
CA LEU A 17 -8.35 -9.50 13.90
C LEU A 17 -9.63 -10.35 13.99
N THR A 18 -10.73 -9.74 14.42
CA THR A 18 -12.07 -10.35 14.44
C THR A 18 -12.52 -10.74 13.03
N TRP A 19 -12.20 -9.94 12.00
CA TRP A 19 -12.38 -10.32 10.59
C TRP A 19 -11.70 -11.63 10.26
N GLY A 20 -10.45 -11.82 10.69
CA GLY A 20 -9.70 -13.06 10.49
C GLY A 20 -10.44 -14.28 11.05
N GLU A 21 -10.95 -14.18 12.28
CA GLU A 21 -11.75 -15.22 12.93
C GLU A 21 -13.07 -15.49 12.19
N LEU A 22 -13.80 -14.43 11.84
CA LEU A 22 -15.08 -14.53 11.15
C LEU A 22 -14.93 -15.11 9.74
N LEU A 23 -13.85 -14.81 9.02
CA LEU A 23 -13.55 -15.40 7.71
C LEU A 23 -13.30 -16.90 7.80
N ILE A 24 -12.60 -17.35 8.85
CA ILE A 24 -12.37 -18.77 9.10
C ILE A 24 -13.70 -19.48 9.36
N ASP A 25 -14.51 -18.95 10.28
CA ASP A 25 -15.82 -19.53 10.63
C ASP A 25 -16.80 -19.53 9.44
N PHE A 26 -16.85 -18.43 8.67
CA PHE A 26 -17.61 -18.35 7.43
C PHE A 26 -17.19 -19.45 6.44
N ALA A 27 -15.89 -19.56 6.16
CA ALA A 27 -15.37 -20.51 5.19
C ALA A 27 -15.67 -21.97 5.58
N GLU A 28 -15.46 -22.32 6.86
CA GLU A 28 -15.74 -23.66 7.37
C GLU A 28 -17.23 -24.02 7.32
N SER A 29 -18.10 -23.04 7.62
CA SER A 29 -19.54 -23.20 7.53
C SER A 29 -19.99 -23.37 6.09
N ALA A 30 -19.52 -22.49 5.18
CA ALA A 30 -19.87 -22.53 3.75
C ALA A 30 -19.40 -23.83 3.06
N LEU A 31 -18.30 -24.45 3.51
CA LEU A 31 -17.84 -25.72 2.95
C LEU A 31 -18.83 -26.88 3.19
N LYS A 32 -19.66 -26.79 4.24
CA LYS A 32 -20.68 -27.80 4.57
C LYS A 32 -21.97 -27.62 3.77
N GLU A 33 -22.16 -26.46 3.17
CA GLU A 33 -23.37 -26.12 2.40
C GLU A 33 -23.40 -26.78 1.02
N LYS A 34 -24.60 -27.07 0.51
CA LYS A 34 -24.78 -27.65 -0.84
C LYS A 34 -24.61 -26.60 -1.94
N ASN A 35 -25.00 -25.35 -1.68
CA ASN A 35 -25.07 -24.24 -2.65
C ASN A 35 -23.82 -23.31 -2.61
N ARG A 36 -22.63 -23.87 -2.39
CA ARG A 36 -21.36 -23.14 -2.19
C ARG A 36 -21.09 -22.07 -3.24
N ALA A 37 -21.38 -22.35 -4.52
CA ALA A 37 -21.17 -21.41 -5.61
C ALA A 37 -21.97 -20.10 -5.43
N LYS A 38 -23.23 -20.20 -5.01
CA LYS A 38 -24.08 -19.03 -4.75
C LYS A 38 -23.58 -18.25 -3.54
N ILE A 39 -23.16 -18.95 -2.48
CA ILE A 39 -22.62 -18.36 -1.25
C ILE A 39 -21.35 -17.57 -1.55
N VAL A 40 -20.38 -18.19 -2.25
CA VAL A 40 -19.12 -17.53 -2.63
C VAL A 40 -19.41 -16.29 -3.48
N LYS A 41 -20.24 -16.42 -4.52
CA LYS A 41 -20.61 -15.29 -5.37
C LYS A 41 -21.22 -14.15 -4.55
N PHE A 42 -22.16 -14.47 -3.66
CA PHE A 42 -22.80 -13.46 -2.80
C PHE A 42 -21.80 -12.79 -1.87
N PHE A 43 -20.92 -13.55 -1.21
CA PHE A 43 -19.87 -13.01 -0.34
C PHE A 43 -18.98 -11.98 -1.07
N TYR A 44 -18.45 -12.31 -2.25
CA TYR A 44 -17.62 -11.35 -3.00
C TYR A 44 -18.40 -10.13 -3.49
N GLN A 45 -19.67 -10.32 -3.89
CA GLN A 45 -20.52 -9.19 -4.27
C GLN A 45 -20.73 -8.23 -3.09
N GLN A 46 -21.00 -8.75 -1.89
CA GLN A 46 -21.13 -7.91 -0.70
C GLN A 46 -19.80 -7.23 -0.36
N LEU A 47 -18.69 -7.97 -0.40
CA LEU A 47 -17.37 -7.41 -0.12
C LEU A 47 -16.99 -6.29 -1.09
N GLN A 48 -17.24 -6.45 -2.39
CA GLN A 48 -16.98 -5.40 -3.38
C GLN A 48 -17.92 -4.21 -3.21
N TYR A 49 -19.20 -4.46 -2.95
CA TYR A 49 -20.20 -3.41 -2.77
C TYR A 49 -19.91 -2.57 -1.52
N PHE A 50 -19.65 -3.18 -0.37
CA PHE A 50 -19.37 -2.44 0.86
C PHE A 50 -17.93 -1.97 0.98
N GLY A 51 -17.00 -2.66 0.31
CA GLY A 51 -15.59 -2.36 0.36
C GLY A 51 -15.15 -1.31 -0.64
N LEU A 52 -15.71 -1.25 -1.86
CA LEU A 52 -15.11 -0.45 -2.95
C LEU A 52 -16.09 0.48 -3.67
N LEU A 53 -17.39 0.50 -3.33
CA LEU A 53 -18.38 1.26 -4.10
C LEU A 53 -18.12 2.77 -4.10
N ASP A 54 -17.87 3.35 -2.93
CA ASP A 54 -17.50 4.76 -2.77
C ASP A 54 -16.22 5.12 -3.55
N TYR A 55 -15.27 4.19 -3.66
CA TYR A 55 -14.06 4.39 -4.45
C TYR A 55 -14.34 4.36 -5.97
N VAL A 56 -15.06 3.33 -6.43
CA VAL A 56 -15.38 3.14 -7.86
C VAL A 56 -16.25 4.27 -8.38
N PHE A 57 -17.17 4.77 -7.55
CA PHE A 57 -18.09 5.84 -7.89
C PHE A 57 -17.68 7.20 -7.30
N ASP A 58 -16.43 7.36 -6.86
CA ASP A 58 -15.97 8.60 -6.21
C ASP A 58 -16.25 9.82 -7.08
N SER A 59 -15.92 9.76 -8.38
CA SER A 59 -16.17 10.86 -9.33
C SER A 59 -17.65 11.28 -9.45
N ILE A 60 -18.59 10.41 -9.08
CA ILE A 60 -20.03 10.65 -9.12
C ILE A 60 -20.55 11.08 -7.74
N ILE A 61 -20.04 10.44 -6.67
CA ILE A 61 -20.49 10.62 -5.29
C ILE A 61 -19.86 11.88 -4.68
N ASN A 62 -18.56 12.05 -4.87
CA ASN A 62 -17.77 13.15 -4.35
C ASN A 62 -17.25 13.99 -5.52
N LYS A 63 -17.77 15.21 -5.66
CA LYS A 63 -17.20 16.23 -6.57
C LYS A 63 -15.89 16.83 -6.03
N ASN A 64 -15.17 16.11 -5.19
CA ASN A 64 -13.99 16.63 -4.52
C ASN A 64 -12.80 16.52 -5.47
N ASP A 65 -12.10 17.62 -5.67
CA ASP A 65 -10.95 17.74 -6.59
C ASP A 65 -9.67 17.07 -6.07
N SER A 66 -9.75 16.37 -4.93
CA SER A 66 -8.60 15.64 -4.37
C SER A 66 -8.11 14.57 -5.35
N GLN A 67 -6.80 14.56 -5.59
CA GLN A 67 -6.14 13.60 -6.48
C GLN A 67 -5.95 12.22 -5.84
N TYR A 68 -6.28 12.06 -4.56
CA TYR A 68 -6.19 10.82 -3.80
C TYR A 68 -7.30 10.73 -2.74
N LEU A 69 -7.46 9.54 -2.16
CA LEU A 69 -8.44 9.26 -1.12
C LEU A 69 -7.76 8.68 0.12
N ILE A 70 -8.15 9.15 1.31
CA ILE A 70 -7.62 8.67 2.59
C ILE A 70 -8.74 7.98 3.36
N TYR A 71 -8.49 6.74 3.80
CA TYR A 71 -9.44 5.93 4.55
C TYR A 71 -8.90 5.58 5.93
N GLU A 72 -9.76 5.65 6.94
CA GLU A 72 -9.47 5.30 8.33
C GLU A 72 -10.59 4.44 8.93
N GLY A 73 -10.37 3.90 10.13
CA GLY A 73 -11.38 3.14 10.86
C GLY A 73 -11.91 1.92 10.10
N ILE A 74 -13.23 1.71 10.17
CA ILE A 74 -13.89 0.57 9.52
C ILE A 74 -13.70 0.55 8.01
N ASP A 75 -13.68 1.72 7.37
CA ASP A 75 -13.53 1.80 5.91
C ASP A 75 -12.13 1.35 5.51
N ALA A 76 -11.08 1.72 6.25
CA ALA A 76 -9.74 1.25 5.98
C ALA A 76 -9.64 -0.29 6.03
N VAL A 77 -10.25 -0.93 7.04
CA VAL A 77 -10.28 -2.40 7.17
C VAL A 77 -11.00 -3.02 5.97
N ARG A 78 -12.15 -2.48 5.58
CA ARG A 78 -12.92 -2.97 4.43
C ARG A 78 -12.15 -2.84 3.11
N LYS A 79 -11.48 -1.70 2.88
CA LYS A 79 -10.63 -1.49 1.69
C LYS A 79 -9.51 -2.50 1.65
N TYR A 80 -8.78 -2.64 2.76
CA TYR A 80 -7.66 -3.58 2.86
C TYR A 80 -8.11 -4.99 2.51
N VAL A 81 -9.19 -5.48 3.11
CA VAL A 81 -9.64 -6.85 2.85
C VAL A 81 -10.20 -7.00 1.44
N ALA A 82 -10.98 -6.04 0.93
CA ALA A 82 -11.51 -6.11 -0.43
C ALA A 82 -10.40 -6.16 -1.50
N LEU A 83 -9.26 -5.49 -1.25
CA LEU A 83 -8.11 -5.47 -2.15
C LEU A 83 -7.20 -6.70 -2.02
N THR A 84 -7.10 -7.29 -0.82
CA THR A 84 -6.12 -8.35 -0.54
C THR A 84 -6.72 -9.75 -0.42
N ILE A 85 -8.05 -9.88 -0.39
CA ILE A 85 -8.70 -11.19 -0.36
C ILE A 85 -8.33 -12.01 -1.61
N PRO A 86 -8.15 -13.34 -1.48
CA PRO A 86 -7.78 -14.17 -2.63
C PRO A 86 -8.78 -14.06 -3.79
N LYS A 87 -8.30 -14.24 -5.02
CA LYS A 87 -9.19 -14.26 -6.19
C LYS A 87 -10.11 -15.49 -6.18
N GLN A 88 -11.28 -15.34 -6.78
CA GLN A 88 -12.22 -16.45 -6.96
C GLN A 88 -11.64 -17.51 -7.93
N ASP A 89 -11.81 -18.77 -7.55
CA ASP A 89 -11.59 -19.98 -8.36
C ASP A 89 -12.86 -20.86 -8.21
N THR A 90 -12.74 -22.17 -8.23
CA THR A 90 -13.83 -23.07 -7.86
C THR A 90 -14.33 -22.77 -6.44
N PRO A 91 -15.62 -22.99 -6.11
CA PRO A 91 -16.17 -22.63 -4.80
C PRO A 91 -15.41 -23.26 -3.62
N VAL A 92 -15.01 -24.53 -3.73
CA VAL A 92 -14.29 -25.23 -2.67
C VAL A 92 -12.88 -24.66 -2.47
N LYS A 93 -12.13 -24.43 -3.56
CA LYS A 93 -10.79 -23.82 -3.46
C LYS A 93 -10.88 -22.40 -2.91
N THR A 94 -11.83 -21.61 -3.39
CA THR A 94 -12.05 -20.24 -2.92
C THR A 94 -12.31 -20.20 -1.41
N LEU A 95 -13.18 -21.06 -0.89
CA LEU A 95 -13.45 -21.12 0.55
C LEU A 95 -12.22 -21.56 1.35
N LYS A 96 -11.43 -22.52 0.85
CA LYS A 96 -10.16 -22.89 1.47
C LYS A 96 -9.17 -21.72 1.49
N SER A 97 -9.05 -20.97 0.40
CA SER A 97 -8.21 -19.79 0.32
C SER A 97 -8.67 -18.68 1.26
N ILE A 98 -9.98 -18.44 1.39
CA ILE A 98 -10.54 -17.50 2.36
C ILE A 98 -10.19 -17.92 3.79
N LYS A 99 -10.30 -19.20 4.12
CA LYS A 99 -9.88 -19.72 5.44
C LYS A 99 -8.38 -19.47 5.67
N THR A 100 -7.53 -19.80 4.70
CA THR A 100 -6.08 -19.55 4.79
C THR A 100 -5.79 -18.07 5.00
N TYR A 101 -6.46 -17.20 4.25
CA TYR A 101 -6.31 -15.76 4.37
C TYR A 101 -6.75 -15.23 5.75
N GLY A 102 -7.84 -15.75 6.33
CA GLY A 102 -8.22 -15.42 7.71
C GLY A 102 -7.16 -15.81 8.73
N ASN A 103 -6.54 -17.00 8.59
CA ASN A 103 -5.41 -17.41 9.44
C ASN A 103 -4.18 -16.52 9.22
N GLN A 104 -3.95 -16.10 7.98
CA GLN A 104 -2.86 -15.19 7.65
C GLN A 104 -3.03 -13.84 8.36
N ILE A 105 -4.23 -13.25 8.34
CA ILE A 105 -4.51 -11.99 9.08
C ILE A 105 -4.13 -12.15 10.57
N LEU A 106 -4.57 -13.23 11.21
CA LEU A 106 -4.28 -13.49 12.63
C LEU A 106 -2.79 -13.71 12.91
N SER A 107 -2.08 -14.32 11.97
CA SER A 107 -0.64 -14.52 12.02
C SER A 107 0.11 -13.20 11.84
N ASP A 108 -0.31 -12.39 10.88
CA ASP A 108 0.49 -11.29 10.35
C ASP A 108 0.25 -9.97 11.09
N PHE A 109 -0.91 -9.81 11.72
CA PHE A 109 -1.27 -8.60 12.45
C PHE A 109 -1.30 -8.78 13.97
N LYS A 110 -1.13 -7.67 14.67
CA LYS A 110 -1.28 -7.52 16.12
C LYS A 110 -1.88 -6.16 16.43
N LYS A 111 -2.31 -5.98 17.68
CA LYS A 111 -2.74 -4.67 18.18
C LYS A 111 -1.67 -3.60 17.93
N PRO A 112 -2.06 -2.32 17.72
CA PRO A 112 -1.13 -1.21 17.54
C PRO A 112 -0.01 -1.19 18.57
N VAL A 113 1.23 -1.02 18.09
CA VAL A 113 2.40 -0.88 18.97
C VAL A 113 3.06 0.48 18.77
N GLY A 114 3.61 0.72 17.57
CA GLY A 114 4.29 1.97 17.25
C GLY A 114 3.35 3.07 16.76
N LYS A 115 3.94 4.23 16.45
CA LYS A 115 3.21 5.36 15.86
C LYS A 115 2.69 4.99 14.47
N ARG A 116 1.65 5.67 14.02
CA ARG A 116 1.11 5.59 12.65
C ARG A 116 1.14 7.00 12.08
N ILE A 117 1.36 7.12 10.77
CA ILE A 117 1.20 8.41 10.08
C ILE A 117 -0.27 8.85 10.21
N THR A 118 -0.50 10.15 10.39
CA THR A 118 -1.85 10.70 10.47
C THR A 118 -2.33 11.15 9.10
N LYS A 119 -3.65 11.30 8.96
CA LYS A 119 -4.27 11.85 7.75
C LYS A 119 -3.69 13.23 7.41
N GLU A 120 -3.57 14.11 8.39
CA GLU A 120 -3.08 15.48 8.22
C GLU A 120 -1.65 15.48 7.69
N LYS A 121 -0.81 14.57 8.18
CA LYS A 121 0.58 14.46 7.73
C LYS A 121 0.69 13.92 6.31
N ILE A 122 -0.18 12.99 5.90
CA ILE A 122 -0.29 12.56 4.50
C ILE A 122 -0.70 13.74 3.62
N GLU A 123 -1.72 14.49 4.02
CA GLU A 123 -2.20 15.65 3.27
C GLU A 123 -1.10 16.72 3.12
N GLU A 124 -0.36 17.01 4.20
CA GLU A 124 0.78 17.93 4.20
C GLU A 124 1.90 17.48 3.25
N ILE A 125 2.30 16.21 3.32
CA ILE A 125 3.34 15.64 2.44
C ILE A 125 2.89 15.65 0.98
N MET A 126 1.67 15.19 0.71
CA MET A 126 1.14 15.14 -0.66
C MET A 126 0.97 16.53 -1.25
N HIS A 127 0.51 17.50 -0.45
CA HIS A 127 0.42 18.89 -0.88
C HIS A 127 1.78 19.45 -1.27
N TYR A 128 2.81 19.28 -0.45
CA TYR A 128 4.17 19.68 -0.80
C TYR A 128 4.67 19.02 -2.09
N LEU A 129 4.46 17.70 -2.23
CA LEU A 129 4.89 16.97 -3.42
C LEU A 129 4.16 17.43 -4.68
N ASP A 130 2.88 17.77 -4.57
CA ASP A 130 2.09 18.30 -5.68
C ASP A 130 2.51 19.72 -6.06
N GLU A 131 2.76 20.59 -5.08
CA GLU A 131 3.28 21.94 -5.35
C GLU A 131 4.67 21.92 -5.97
N LYS A 132 5.57 21.07 -5.46
CA LYS A 132 6.97 21.04 -5.88
C LYS A 132 7.18 20.28 -7.18
N PHE A 133 6.41 19.21 -7.41
CA PHE A 133 6.67 18.25 -8.47
C PHE A 133 5.47 17.90 -9.35
N SER A 134 4.27 18.39 -9.03
CA SER A 134 3.03 17.86 -9.61
C SER A 134 2.93 16.33 -9.47
N PHE A 135 3.37 15.81 -8.31
CA PHE A 135 3.64 14.39 -8.10
C PHE A 135 2.43 13.51 -8.39
N SER A 136 1.27 13.80 -7.80
CA SER A 136 0.05 13.01 -7.96
C SER A 136 -0.38 12.93 -9.42
N LYS A 137 -0.35 14.06 -10.14
CA LYS A 137 -0.65 14.11 -11.58
C LYS A 137 0.31 13.25 -12.41
N LYS A 138 1.61 13.28 -12.11
CA LYS A 138 2.62 12.53 -12.87
C LYS A 138 2.61 11.03 -12.51
N VAL A 139 2.52 10.71 -11.23
CA VAL A 139 2.70 9.34 -10.70
C VAL A 139 1.40 8.55 -10.70
N PHE A 140 0.27 9.18 -10.38
CA PHE A 140 -1.03 8.53 -10.35
C PHE A 140 -1.86 8.80 -11.61
N ALA A 141 -1.49 9.80 -12.42
CA ALA A 141 -2.22 10.20 -13.62
C ALA A 141 -3.70 10.46 -13.29
N ASP A 142 -4.63 9.91 -14.07
CA ASP A 142 -6.06 10.10 -13.86
C ASP A 142 -6.66 9.08 -12.86
N ARG A 143 -5.83 8.37 -12.10
CA ARG A 143 -6.25 7.39 -11.10
C ARG A 143 -6.02 7.93 -9.70
N LYS A 144 -7.05 7.90 -8.86
CA LYS A 144 -6.92 8.26 -7.45
C LYS A 144 -6.35 7.08 -6.67
N PRO A 145 -5.16 7.17 -6.06
CA PRO A 145 -4.71 6.15 -5.14
C PRO A 145 -5.54 6.20 -3.85
N MET A 146 -5.47 5.11 -3.10
CA MET A 146 -6.06 5.04 -1.76
C MET A 146 -4.93 4.95 -0.75
N PHE A 147 -4.92 5.83 0.23
CA PHE A 147 -4.10 5.73 1.43
C PHE A 147 -4.96 5.13 2.53
N ILE A 148 -4.69 3.87 2.87
CA ILE A 148 -5.51 3.05 3.77
C ILE A 148 -4.76 2.95 5.10
N LEU A 149 -5.21 3.70 6.10
CA LEU A 149 -4.56 3.79 7.40
C LEU A 149 -5.19 2.76 8.34
N LEU A 150 -4.51 1.64 8.53
CA LEU A 150 -4.94 0.57 9.42
C LEU A 150 -4.42 0.81 10.83
N ASN A 151 -5.31 0.74 11.81
CA ASN A 151 -4.96 0.86 13.23
C ASN A 151 -4.51 -0.51 13.78
N TYR A 152 -3.48 -1.08 13.15
CA TYR A 152 -2.86 -2.36 13.50
C TYR A 152 -1.37 -2.29 13.18
N SER A 153 -0.57 -3.08 13.89
CA SER A 153 0.82 -3.30 13.50
C SER A 153 0.94 -4.62 12.74
N HIS A 154 1.60 -4.59 11.58
CA HIS A 154 2.02 -5.80 10.90
C HIS A 154 3.31 -6.33 11.54
N ARG A 155 3.50 -7.66 11.57
CA ARG A 155 4.66 -8.27 12.25
C ARG A 155 5.97 -8.10 11.49
N LYS A 156 5.90 -7.94 10.17
CA LYS A 156 7.09 -7.87 9.30
C LYS A 156 7.30 -6.51 8.65
N TYR A 157 6.22 -5.79 8.36
CA TYR A 157 6.20 -4.61 7.50
C TYR A 157 5.66 -3.41 8.27
N ASN A 158 6.03 -2.20 7.85
CA ASN A 158 5.48 -0.96 8.38
C ASN A 158 4.41 -0.37 7.44
N SER A 159 4.49 -0.75 6.17
CA SER A 159 3.59 -0.35 5.10
C SER A 159 3.78 -1.26 3.90
N GLU A 160 2.87 -1.16 2.93
CA GLU A 160 2.98 -1.82 1.62
C GLU A 160 2.37 -0.94 0.52
N CYS A 161 3.04 -0.84 -0.63
CA CYS A 161 2.50 -0.27 -1.87
C CYS A 161 1.95 -1.39 -2.77
N LEU A 162 0.64 -1.44 -2.92
CA LEU A 162 -0.05 -2.34 -3.84
C LEU A 162 -0.16 -1.70 -5.23
N VAL A 163 0.54 -2.29 -6.20
CA VAL A 163 0.43 -1.91 -7.62
C VAL A 163 -0.34 -2.98 -8.38
N MET A 164 -1.43 -2.59 -9.03
CA MET A 164 -2.29 -3.49 -9.81
C MET A 164 -2.39 -3.04 -11.27
N PRO A 165 -2.48 -3.98 -12.23
CA PRO A 165 -2.78 -3.63 -13.61
C PRO A 165 -4.24 -3.18 -13.77
N TYR A 166 -4.46 -2.13 -14.55
CA TYR A 166 -5.77 -1.62 -14.93
C TYR A 166 -5.80 -1.34 -16.44
N GLY A 167 -6.16 -2.37 -17.22
CA GLY A 167 -6.06 -2.29 -18.68
C GLY A 167 -4.60 -2.13 -19.13
N LYS A 168 -4.29 -1.01 -19.77
CA LYS A 168 -2.91 -0.62 -20.15
C LYS A 168 -2.22 0.26 -19.09
N GLU A 169 -2.94 0.64 -18.04
CA GLU A 169 -2.43 1.51 -16.98
C GLU A 169 -2.16 0.70 -15.71
N ILE A 170 -1.62 1.37 -14.70
CA ILE A 170 -1.48 0.85 -13.35
C ILE A 170 -2.31 1.68 -12.37
N ILE A 171 -2.76 1.03 -11.30
CA ILE A 171 -3.38 1.67 -10.16
C ILE A 171 -2.58 1.32 -8.91
N GLN A 172 -2.47 2.28 -7.98
CA GLN A 172 -1.60 2.18 -6.83
C GLN A 172 -2.39 2.46 -5.56
N HIS A 173 -2.24 1.62 -4.55
CA HIS A 173 -2.84 1.79 -3.24
C HIS A 173 -1.80 1.54 -2.15
N PHE A 174 -2.00 2.14 -0.99
CA PHE A 174 -1.02 2.12 0.08
C PHE A 174 -1.68 1.62 1.35
N PHE A 175 -1.10 0.59 1.95
CA PHE A 175 -1.48 0.11 3.27
C PHE A 175 -0.49 0.68 4.27
N LEU A 176 -0.97 1.53 5.18
CA LEU A 176 -0.16 2.24 6.15
C LEU A 176 -0.52 1.76 7.56
N TYR A 177 0.43 1.08 8.20
CA TYR A 177 0.24 0.43 9.50
C TYR A 177 0.76 1.30 10.65
N ASN A 178 0.39 0.97 11.88
CA ASN A 178 1.21 1.33 13.02
C ASN A 178 2.58 0.64 12.88
N MET A 179 3.66 1.37 13.14
CA MET A 179 5.01 0.81 13.06
C MET A 179 5.11 -0.48 13.88
N LYS A 180 5.91 -1.44 13.37
CA LYS A 180 6.03 -2.78 13.94
C LYS A 180 6.62 -2.80 15.36
N SER A 181 7.33 -1.74 15.74
CA SER A 181 8.03 -1.53 17.01
C SER A 181 7.98 -0.05 17.45
N ASN A 182 8.38 0.18 18.70
CA ASN A 182 8.40 1.49 19.37
C ASN A 182 9.84 1.88 19.73
N LEU A 183 10.79 1.12 19.18
CA LEU A 183 12.20 1.26 19.48
C LEU A 183 12.72 2.50 18.77
N GLU A 184 13.78 3.09 19.31
CA GLU A 184 14.39 4.32 18.80
C GLU A 184 14.91 4.18 17.36
N ASP A 185 15.30 2.96 16.97
CA ASP A 185 15.75 2.62 15.60
C ASP A 185 14.59 2.39 14.61
N THR A 186 13.33 2.47 15.07
CA THR A 186 12.17 2.34 14.19
C THR A 186 12.02 3.63 13.38
N PRO A 187 11.93 3.55 12.03
CA PRO A 187 11.82 4.74 11.20
C PRO A 187 10.52 5.51 11.52
N ALA A 188 10.58 6.84 11.33
CA ALA A 188 9.40 7.68 11.44
C ALA A 188 8.33 7.24 10.40
N PRO A 189 7.04 7.25 10.75
CA PRO A 189 5.96 6.91 9.81
C PRO A 189 5.98 7.75 8.53
N GLU A 190 6.43 9.01 8.61
CA GLU A 190 6.63 9.92 7.49
C GLU A 190 7.69 9.38 6.52
N ALA A 191 8.84 8.95 7.04
CA ALA A 191 9.92 8.35 6.25
C ALA A 191 9.45 7.10 5.50
N VAL A 192 8.67 6.26 6.20
CA VAL A 192 8.04 5.06 5.64
C VAL A 192 7.07 5.43 4.52
N PHE A 193 6.27 6.48 4.69
CA PHE A 193 5.37 6.94 3.63
C PHE A 193 6.14 7.44 2.39
N PHE A 194 7.22 8.21 2.56
CA PHE A 194 8.07 8.63 1.43
C PHE A 194 8.74 7.46 0.70
N HIS A 195 9.08 6.38 1.42
CA HIS A 195 9.58 5.13 0.85
C HIS A 195 8.54 4.47 -0.05
N GLU A 196 7.29 4.32 0.40
CA GLU A 196 6.23 3.77 -0.44
C GLU A 196 5.93 4.65 -1.66
N LEU A 197 5.99 5.98 -1.52
CA LEU A 197 5.92 6.90 -2.65
C LEU A 197 7.13 6.75 -3.61
N GLY A 198 8.25 6.21 -3.12
CA GLY A 198 9.37 5.75 -3.94
C GLY A 198 8.99 4.56 -4.82
N HIS A 199 8.38 3.52 -4.25
CA HIS A 199 7.84 2.40 -5.04
C HIS A 199 6.79 2.84 -6.06
N ALA A 200 5.92 3.77 -5.68
CA ALA A 200 4.91 4.36 -6.55
C ALA A 200 5.50 5.03 -7.79
N LEU A 201 6.53 5.86 -7.58
CA LEU A 201 7.26 6.54 -8.65
C LEU A 201 8.02 5.54 -9.52
N HIS A 202 8.70 4.57 -8.91
CA HIS A 202 9.37 3.49 -9.63
C HIS A 202 8.40 2.72 -10.52
N ALA A 203 7.25 2.31 -9.97
CA ALA A 203 6.20 1.61 -10.69
C ALA A 203 5.71 2.38 -11.92
N ARG A 204 5.51 3.69 -11.78
CA ARG A 204 5.07 4.54 -12.89
C ARG A 204 6.15 4.67 -13.95
N TYR A 205 7.39 4.90 -13.54
CA TYR A 205 8.50 5.11 -14.46
C TYR A 205 8.79 3.88 -15.32
N THR A 206 8.73 2.68 -14.75
CA THR A 206 9.15 1.46 -15.44
C THR A 206 8.00 0.61 -15.96
N GLU A 207 6.77 0.91 -15.55
CA GLU A 207 5.59 0.02 -15.68
C GLU A 207 5.81 -1.39 -15.10
N ASN A 208 6.92 -1.60 -14.38
CA ASN A 208 7.35 -2.89 -13.85
C ASN A 208 8.07 -2.72 -12.52
N VAL A 209 7.34 -2.95 -11.43
CA VAL A 209 7.84 -2.90 -10.05
C VAL A 209 8.85 -4.00 -9.71
N LYS A 210 9.19 -4.91 -10.62
CA LYS A 210 10.11 -6.03 -10.32
C LYS A 210 11.55 -5.76 -10.69
N VAL A 211 11.83 -4.72 -11.47
CA VAL A 211 13.16 -4.47 -12.02
C VAL A 211 13.47 -2.98 -11.94
N VAL A 212 14.66 -2.65 -11.45
CA VAL A 212 15.24 -1.31 -11.60
C VAL A 212 15.96 -1.27 -12.95
N PRO A 213 15.75 -0.27 -13.81
CA PRO A 213 16.37 -0.25 -15.14
C PRO A 213 17.90 -0.24 -15.06
N GLU A 214 18.57 -0.95 -15.96
CA GLU A 214 20.03 -1.11 -15.95
C GLU A 214 20.76 0.24 -16.05
N GLU A 215 20.21 1.20 -16.79
CA GLU A 215 20.75 2.55 -16.91
C GLU A 215 20.71 3.32 -15.59
N ILE A 216 19.71 3.07 -14.74
CA ILE A 216 19.60 3.65 -13.40
C ILE A 216 20.62 2.99 -12.47
N ILE A 217 20.76 1.67 -12.54
CA ILE A 217 21.77 0.92 -11.78
C ILE A 217 23.17 1.42 -12.13
N LEU A 218 23.49 1.58 -13.41
CA LEU A 218 24.78 2.09 -13.87
C LEU A 218 25.01 3.52 -13.39
N PHE A 219 24.02 4.41 -13.55
CA PHE A 219 24.09 5.80 -13.07
C PHE A 219 24.38 5.88 -11.57
N LEU A 220 23.65 5.11 -10.76
CA LEU A 220 23.84 5.09 -9.32
C LEU A 220 25.21 4.52 -8.93
N LYS A 221 25.63 3.44 -9.60
CA LYS A 221 26.93 2.80 -9.38
C LYS A 221 28.10 3.76 -9.61
N GLU A 222 28.06 4.52 -10.69
CA GLU A 222 29.14 5.43 -11.07
C GLU A 222 29.23 6.65 -10.14
N LEU A 223 28.11 7.12 -9.60
CA LEU A 223 28.07 8.38 -8.86
C LEU A 223 28.13 8.24 -7.34
N CYS A 224 27.38 7.31 -6.76
CA CYS A 224 27.15 7.32 -5.30
C CYS A 224 26.91 5.95 -4.65
N MET A 225 26.60 4.90 -5.41
CA MET A 225 26.22 3.58 -4.90
C MET A 225 27.02 2.46 -5.59
N PRO A 226 28.36 2.37 -5.42
CA PRO A 226 29.26 1.55 -6.24
C PRO A 226 29.06 0.02 -6.17
N LYS A 227 28.17 -0.45 -5.29
CA LYS A 227 27.87 -1.88 -5.07
C LYS A 227 26.40 -2.23 -5.35
N ILE A 228 25.60 -1.31 -5.89
CA ILE A 228 24.17 -1.54 -6.12
C ILE A 228 23.91 -2.71 -7.06
N ASP A 229 24.79 -2.95 -8.03
CA ASP A 229 24.73 -4.06 -8.97
C ASP A 229 25.06 -5.43 -8.36
N LEU A 230 25.64 -5.46 -7.16
CA LEU A 230 25.92 -6.69 -6.41
C LEU A 230 24.71 -7.14 -5.56
N LEU A 231 23.68 -6.30 -5.44
CA LEU A 231 22.47 -6.62 -4.71
C LEU A 231 21.54 -7.50 -5.54
N GLU A 232 20.78 -8.38 -4.88
CA GLU A 232 19.71 -9.12 -5.53
C GLU A 232 18.62 -8.16 -6.05
N PRO A 233 17.89 -8.52 -7.12
CA PRO A 233 16.88 -7.62 -7.72
C PRO A 233 15.85 -7.09 -6.72
N GLU A 234 15.45 -7.91 -5.74
CA GLU A 234 14.55 -7.46 -4.67
C GLU A 234 15.16 -6.34 -3.83
N GLN A 235 16.41 -6.49 -3.40
CA GLN A 235 17.13 -5.49 -2.62
C GLN A 235 17.43 -4.22 -3.42
N GLN A 236 17.72 -4.34 -4.72
CA GLN A 236 17.89 -3.19 -5.60
C GLN A 236 16.64 -2.31 -5.62
N ARG A 237 15.45 -2.91 -5.60
CA ARG A 237 14.18 -2.16 -5.59
C ARG A 237 13.94 -1.42 -4.29
N GLU A 238 14.18 -2.06 -3.16
CA GLU A 238 14.04 -1.43 -1.84
C GLU A 238 15.01 -0.24 -1.72
N VAL A 239 16.27 -0.45 -2.11
CA VAL A 239 17.28 0.61 -2.14
C VAL A 239 16.90 1.72 -3.11
N PHE A 240 16.31 1.38 -4.27
CA PHE A 240 15.86 2.40 -5.21
C PHE A 240 14.67 3.20 -4.65
N ALA A 241 13.73 2.57 -3.97
CA ALA A 241 12.65 3.26 -3.27
C ALA A 241 13.19 4.19 -2.16
N ASP A 242 14.21 3.76 -1.41
CA ASP A 242 14.92 4.60 -0.44
C ASP A 242 15.60 5.79 -1.10
N ILE A 243 16.29 5.59 -2.23
CA ILE A 243 16.91 6.68 -3.00
C ILE A 243 15.87 7.70 -3.45
N LEU A 244 14.75 7.24 -4.01
CA LEU A 244 13.65 8.11 -4.42
C LEU A 244 13.01 8.79 -3.21
N SER A 245 12.94 8.14 -2.06
CA SER A 245 12.45 8.70 -0.79
C SER A 245 13.34 9.85 -0.33
N ILE A 246 14.64 9.60 -0.20
CA ILE A 246 15.63 10.60 0.21
C ILE A 246 15.63 11.78 -0.77
N GLY A 247 15.63 11.52 -2.08
CA GLY A 247 15.59 12.59 -3.08
C GLY A 247 14.37 13.50 -2.95
N LYS A 248 13.20 12.95 -2.60
CA LYS A 248 11.98 13.75 -2.36
C LYS A 248 12.06 14.55 -1.05
N MET A 249 12.66 13.99 0.00
CA MET A 249 12.80 14.65 1.30
C MET A 249 13.95 15.67 1.34
N TYR A 250 14.97 15.51 0.51
CA TYR A 250 16.16 16.37 0.51
C TYR A 250 15.81 17.83 0.21
N ASP A 251 16.34 18.74 1.03
CA ASP A 251 16.10 20.19 0.97
C ASP A 251 14.59 20.54 1.01
N SER A 252 13.85 19.80 1.83
CA SER A 252 12.42 20.00 2.07
C SER A 252 12.12 20.18 3.55
N PRO A 253 10.90 20.65 3.91
CA PRO A 253 10.42 20.64 5.29
C PRO A 253 10.46 19.24 5.94
N PHE A 254 10.48 18.17 5.15
CA PHE A 254 10.48 16.79 5.62
C PHE A 254 11.88 16.18 5.75
N SER A 255 12.95 16.97 5.55
CA SER A 255 14.34 16.50 5.70
C SER A 255 14.63 15.94 7.09
N GLU A 256 13.91 16.39 8.12
CA GLU A 256 14.04 15.90 9.50
C GLU A 256 13.66 14.42 9.66
N TYR A 257 12.86 13.88 8.74
CA TYR A 257 12.42 12.48 8.78
C TYR A 257 13.37 11.52 8.04
N ASP A 258 14.44 12.02 7.40
CA ASP A 258 15.40 11.18 6.66
C ASP A 258 16.11 10.19 7.61
N PRO A 259 15.87 8.87 7.48
CA PRO A 259 16.48 7.89 8.37
C PRO A 259 17.96 7.62 8.01
N PHE A 260 18.45 8.13 6.88
CA PHE A 260 19.79 7.85 6.34
C PHE A 260 20.78 8.99 6.58
N VAL A 261 20.91 9.39 7.85
CA VAL A 261 21.80 10.49 8.29
C VAL A 261 23.29 10.27 7.97
N LYS A 262 23.71 9.04 7.66
CA LYS A 262 25.10 8.70 7.30
C LYS A 262 25.40 8.84 5.81
N ILE A 263 24.39 8.98 4.95
CA ILE A 263 24.58 9.22 3.52
C ILE A 263 25.09 10.66 3.34
N ARG A 264 26.12 10.84 2.50
CA ARG A 264 26.75 12.15 2.31
C ARG A 264 25.79 13.09 1.59
N GLU A 265 25.87 14.36 1.91
CA GLU A 265 25.04 15.42 1.30
C GLU A 265 25.14 15.43 -0.24
N ASP A 266 26.33 15.24 -0.80
CA ASP A 266 26.50 15.20 -2.25
C ASP A 266 25.81 13.99 -2.91
N ASP A 267 25.72 12.85 -2.22
CA ASP A 267 24.98 11.68 -2.70
C ASP A 267 23.47 11.96 -2.69
N LYS A 268 22.97 12.65 -1.65
CA LYS A 268 21.55 13.06 -1.57
C LYS A 268 21.16 14.05 -2.66
N LYS A 269 22.06 14.95 -3.05
CA LYS A 269 21.86 15.83 -4.23
C LYS A 269 21.70 15.02 -5.51
N VAL A 270 22.51 13.97 -5.70
CA VAL A 270 22.38 13.06 -6.84
C VAL A 270 21.01 12.35 -6.82
N PHE A 271 20.55 11.91 -5.66
CA PHE A 271 19.22 11.30 -5.51
C PHE A 271 18.09 12.27 -5.85
N ARG A 272 18.20 13.54 -5.40
CA ARG A 272 17.27 14.62 -5.76
C ARG A 272 17.21 14.84 -7.26
N MET A 273 18.37 14.96 -7.91
CA MET A 273 18.47 15.12 -9.37
C MET A 273 17.84 13.94 -10.11
N LEU A 274 18.02 12.72 -9.61
CA LEU A 274 17.44 11.53 -10.21
C LEU A 274 15.89 11.54 -10.11
N VAL A 275 15.34 11.92 -8.95
CA VAL A 275 13.89 12.07 -8.76
C VAL A 275 13.31 13.07 -9.77
N GLU A 276 13.94 14.25 -9.89
CA GLU A 276 13.50 15.29 -10.83
C GLU A 276 13.55 14.80 -12.27
N LYS A 277 14.66 14.16 -12.68
CA LYS A 277 14.80 13.59 -14.02
C LYS A 277 13.74 12.53 -14.34
N ILE A 278 13.44 11.63 -13.39
CA ILE A 278 12.41 10.61 -13.57
C ILE A 278 11.04 11.28 -13.73
N LEU A 279 10.70 12.22 -12.84
CA LEU A 279 9.43 12.93 -12.90
C LEU A 279 9.28 13.75 -14.19
N ASP A 280 10.35 14.27 -14.78
CA ASP A 280 10.28 15.01 -16.04
C ASP A 280 10.13 14.10 -17.27
N SER A 281 10.34 12.80 -17.10
CA SER A 281 10.19 11.80 -18.17
C SER A 281 8.83 11.11 -18.24
N ILE A 282 7.94 11.37 -17.26
CA ILE A 282 6.61 10.75 -17.14
C ILE A 282 5.46 11.77 -17.22
#